data_AF-A0A3N2N4J6-F1
#
_entry.id   AF-A0A3N2N4J6-F1
#
_cell.length_a   1.000
_cell.length_b   1.000
_cell.length_c   1.000
_cell.angle_alpha   90.00
_cell.angle_beta   90.00
_cell.angle_gamma   90.00
#
_symmetry.space_group_name_H-M   'P 1'
#
loop_
_entity.id
_entity.type
_entity.pdbx_description
1 polymer ?
#
loop_
_entity_poly.entity_id
_entity_poly.type
_entity_poly.pdbx_seq_one_letter_code
_entity_poly.pdbx_strand_id
1 'polypeptide(L)'
;MYKIKTSELLSGKDIAEELTSIEVVKNISDDLCETKHHYLMAAYSLEYKIEFSFDKVNNICQYIMVERNDINREKQNINIEFIDDIFILGQHIDGVKDKFKNNISKNGSIRIGNIELFFEENKVDSLYYFPKQNIGNNQLNS
;
A
#
# COMPACT_ATOMS: atom_id res chain seq x y z
N MET A 1 -15.99 8.02 -0.95
CA MET A 1 -14.67 8.05 -1.60
C MET A 1 -13.60 7.98 -0.54
N TYR A 2 -12.76 6.96 -0.58
CA TYR A 2 -11.61 6.78 0.30
C TYR A 2 -10.45 7.64 -0.17
N LYS A 3 -9.68 8.18 0.77
CA LYS A 3 -8.49 8.98 0.48
C LYS A 3 -7.29 8.44 1.24
N ILE A 4 -6.20 8.22 0.52
CA ILE A 4 -4.91 7.82 1.09
C ILE A 4 -3.91 8.94 0.79
N LYS A 5 -3.27 9.47 1.84
CA LYS A 5 -2.26 10.54 1.72
C LYS A 5 -0.91 10.06 2.23
N THR A 6 0.15 10.41 1.52
CA THR A 6 1.51 10.01 1.92
C THR A 6 1.94 10.66 3.23
N SER A 7 1.58 11.92 3.48
CA SER A 7 1.82 12.59 4.77
C SER A 7 1.16 11.86 5.96
N GLU A 8 -0.08 11.41 5.79
CA GLU A 8 -0.83 10.71 6.82
C GLU A 8 -0.23 9.34 7.11
N LEU A 9 0.00 8.53 6.07
CA LEU A 9 0.61 7.21 6.20
C LEU A 9 1.97 7.27 6.91
N LEU A 10 2.84 8.19 6.49
CA LEU A 10 4.20 8.31 7.05
C LEU A 10 4.23 8.99 8.43
N SER A 11 3.12 9.62 8.85
CA SER A 11 2.93 10.09 10.24
C SER A 11 2.45 8.97 11.19
N GLY A 12 2.21 7.77 10.66
CA GLY A 12 1.72 6.62 11.42
C GLY A 12 0.20 6.57 11.56
N LYS A 13 -0.54 7.42 10.83
CA LYS A 13 -2.00 7.32 10.75
C LYS A 13 -2.35 6.08 9.91
N ASP A 14 -3.17 5.20 10.47
CA ASP A 14 -3.67 4.03 9.76
C ASP A 14 -4.64 4.45 8.64
N ILE A 15 -4.78 3.59 7.63
CA ILE A 15 -5.79 3.76 6.58
C ILE A 15 -7.20 3.51 7.12
N ALA A 16 -8.22 3.87 6.34
CA ALA A 16 -9.59 3.44 6.61
C ALA A 16 -9.68 1.90 6.70
N GLU A 17 -10.24 1.39 7.79
CA GLU A 17 -10.29 -0.05 8.09
C GLU A 17 -11.02 -0.83 6.99
N GLU A 18 -12.01 -0.21 6.35
CA GLU A 18 -12.78 -0.79 5.25
C GLU A 18 -11.90 -1.15 4.05
N LEU A 19 -10.75 -0.47 3.86
CA LEU A 19 -9.78 -0.81 2.81
C LEU A 19 -9.00 -2.10 3.10
N THR A 20 -9.19 -2.70 4.29
CA THR A 20 -8.67 -4.03 4.63
C THR A 20 -9.72 -5.14 4.50
N SER A 21 -10.95 -4.80 4.07
CA SER A 21 -12.01 -5.77 3.80
C SER A 21 -12.01 -6.17 2.34
N ILE A 22 -11.89 -7.48 2.07
CA ILE A 22 -11.91 -8.01 0.71
C ILE A 22 -13.21 -7.68 -0.04
N GLU A 23 -14.35 -7.68 0.65
CA GLU A 23 -15.65 -7.37 0.04
C GLU A 23 -15.74 -5.91 -0.40
N VAL A 24 -15.25 -5.00 0.45
CA VAL A 24 -15.20 -3.57 0.12
C VAL A 24 -14.23 -3.35 -1.04
N VAL A 25 -13.02 -3.91 -0.97
CA VAL A 25 -12.00 -3.72 -2.00
C VAL A 25 -12.47 -4.26 -3.34
N LYS A 26 -13.07 -5.47 -3.39
CA LYS A 26 -13.66 -6.03 -4.63
C LYS A 26 -14.66 -5.09 -5.30
N ASN A 27 -15.46 -4.35 -4.52
CA ASN A 27 -16.47 -3.45 -5.04
C ASN A 27 -15.92 -2.12 -5.55
N ILE A 28 -14.71 -1.73 -5.12
CA ILE A 28 -14.10 -0.46 -5.50
C ILE A 28 -12.95 -0.61 -6.48
N SER A 29 -12.40 -1.81 -6.68
CA SER A 29 -11.29 -2.05 -7.61
C SER A 29 -11.72 -2.04 -9.06
N ASP A 30 -10.80 -1.61 -9.92
CA ASP A 30 -10.99 -1.60 -11.37
C ASP A 30 -10.60 -2.94 -12.01
N ASP A 31 -9.55 -3.57 -11.50
CA ASP A 31 -9.04 -4.84 -12.00
C ASP A 31 -8.95 -5.88 -10.86
N LEU A 32 -9.16 -7.14 -11.21
CA LEU A 32 -9.07 -8.30 -10.31
C LEU A 32 -8.26 -9.40 -11.00
N CYS A 33 -7.21 -9.86 -10.31
CA CYS A 33 -6.43 -11.02 -10.69
C CYS A 33 -6.48 -12.05 -9.56
N GLU A 34 -6.74 -13.29 -9.93
CA GLU A 34 -6.86 -14.40 -8.99
C GLU A 34 -5.74 -15.41 -9.21
N THR A 35 -4.97 -15.67 -8.16
CA THR A 35 -4.03 -16.79 -8.14
C THR A 35 -4.59 -17.94 -7.29
N LYS A 36 -3.84 -19.04 -7.17
CA LYS A 36 -4.20 -20.15 -6.29
C LYS A 36 -4.34 -19.72 -4.82
N HIS A 37 -3.53 -18.77 -4.37
CA HIS A 37 -3.40 -18.41 -2.95
C HIS A 37 -3.84 -16.98 -2.64
N HIS A 38 -3.89 -16.10 -3.64
CA HIS A 38 -4.11 -14.67 -3.41
C HIS A 38 -5.16 -14.08 -4.35
N TYR A 39 -5.90 -13.10 -3.84
CA TYR A 39 -6.58 -12.10 -4.66
C TYR A 39 -5.68 -10.87 -4.76
N LEU A 40 -5.38 -10.46 -5.99
CA LEU A 40 -4.73 -9.19 -6.28
C LEU A 40 -5.77 -8.28 -6.94
N MET A 41 -5.98 -7.11 -6.37
CA MET A 41 -6.96 -6.15 -6.86
C MET A 41 -6.30 -4.80 -7.03
N ALA A 42 -6.62 -4.10 -8.12
CA ALA A 42 -6.03 -2.80 -8.41
C ALA A 42 -7.10 -1.74 -8.59
N ALA A 43 -6.86 -0.56 -8.02
CA ALA A 43 -7.60 0.66 -8.33
C ALA A 43 -6.61 1.71 -8.82
N TYR A 44 -7.01 2.49 -9.82
CA TYR A 44 -6.14 3.50 -10.44
C TYR A 44 -6.57 4.90 -10.01
N SER A 45 -5.62 5.72 -9.60
CA SER A 45 -5.84 7.09 -9.16
C SER A 45 -4.88 8.00 -9.90
N LEU A 46 -5.26 8.45 -11.10
CA LEU A 46 -4.43 9.20 -12.04
C LEU A 46 -3.11 8.46 -12.32
N GLU A 47 -2.00 9.06 -11.91
CA GLU A 47 -0.64 8.57 -12.10
C GLU A 47 -0.24 7.45 -11.13
N TYR A 48 -1.19 6.92 -10.35
CA TYR A 48 -0.90 5.92 -9.33
C TYR A 48 -1.73 4.65 -9.50
N LYS A 49 -1.11 3.51 -9.27
CA LYS A 49 -1.78 2.21 -9.08
C LYS A 49 -1.79 1.90 -7.59
N ILE A 50 -2.97 1.59 -7.06
CA ILE A 50 -3.17 1.11 -5.70
C ILE A 50 -3.49 -0.38 -5.81
N GLU A 51 -2.58 -1.24 -5.36
CA GLU A 51 -2.75 -2.68 -5.37
C GLU A 51 -3.05 -3.19 -3.96
N PHE A 52 -4.02 -4.09 -3.85
CA PHE A 52 -4.37 -4.76 -2.62
C PHE A 52 -4.11 -6.26 -2.78
N SER A 53 -3.34 -6.84 -1.86
CA SER A 53 -3.17 -8.29 -1.78
C SER A 53 -3.94 -8.88 -0.62
N PHE A 54 -4.70 -9.94 -0.90
CA PHE A 54 -5.42 -10.71 0.09
C PHE A 54 -5.05 -12.18 0.03
N ASP A 55 -4.80 -12.76 1.20
CA ASP A 55 -4.74 -14.21 1.36
C ASP A 55 -6.14 -14.83 1.21
N LYS A 56 -6.30 -15.81 0.31
CA LYS A 56 -7.59 -16.44 0.02
C LYS A 56 -8.14 -17.28 1.17
N VAL A 57 -7.28 -17.86 2.00
CA VAL A 57 -7.68 -18.82 3.04
C VAL A 57 -8.22 -18.08 4.25
N ASN A 58 -7.53 -17.03 4.66
CA ASN A 58 -7.82 -16.31 5.89
C ASN A 58 -8.59 -15.01 5.64
N ASN A 59 -8.80 -14.61 4.37
CA ASN A 59 -9.39 -13.33 3.99
C ASN A 59 -8.66 -12.12 4.62
N ILE A 60 -7.34 -12.23 4.79
CA ILE A 60 -6.50 -11.19 5.41
C ILE A 60 -5.88 -10.34 4.32
N CYS A 61 -6.01 -9.02 4.45
CA CYS A 61 -5.23 -8.06 3.67
C CYS A 61 -3.75 -8.17 4.08
N GLN A 62 -2.92 -8.66 3.17
CA GLN A 62 -1.49 -8.86 3.41
C GLN A 62 -0.72 -7.55 3.29
N TYR A 63 -1.02 -6.78 2.25
CA TYR A 63 -0.44 -5.47 2.02
C TYR A 63 -1.34 -4.62 1.11
N ILE A 64 -1.11 -3.31 1.16
CA ILE A 64 -1.56 -2.35 0.17
C ILE A 64 -0.33 -1.67 -0.40
N MET A 65 -0.15 -1.75 -1.71
CA MET A 65 0.99 -1.17 -2.40
C MET A 65 0.52 0.01 -3.24
N VAL A 66 1.32 1.08 -3.29
CA VAL A 66 1.14 2.18 -4.23
C VAL A 66 2.42 2.40 -5.01
N GLU A 67 2.29 2.44 -6.33
CA GLU A 67 3.38 2.74 -7.26
C GLU A 67 2.90 3.74 -8.31
N ARG A 68 3.86 4.34 -9.02
CA ARG A 68 3.53 5.16 -10.19
C ARG A 68 3.03 4.27 -11.32
N ASN A 69 1.97 4.72 -11.98
CA ASN A 69 1.37 4.06 -13.12
C ASN A 69 1.62 4.88 -14.38
N ASP A 70 2.72 4.58 -15.06
CA ASP A 70 3.09 5.28 -16.29
C ASP A 70 2.23 4.91 -17.50
N ILE A 71 1.46 3.81 -17.42
CA ILE A 71 0.73 3.25 -18.55
C ILE A 71 -0.70 3.81 -18.64
N ASN A 72 -1.40 3.99 -17.51
CA ASN A 72 -2.81 4.43 -17.50
C ASN A 72 -3.06 5.70 -16.68
N ARG A 73 -2.33 6.78 -16.97
CA ARG A 73 -2.41 8.07 -16.23
C ARG A 73 -3.79 8.74 -16.25
N GLU A 74 -4.68 8.34 -17.15
CA GLU A 74 -6.04 8.87 -17.28
C GLU A 74 -7.09 8.08 -16.48
N LYS A 75 -6.75 6.88 -15.98
CA LYS A 75 -7.71 6.05 -15.26
C LYS A 75 -7.87 6.59 -13.84
N GLN A 76 -9.06 7.12 -13.56
CA GLN A 76 -9.42 7.65 -12.25
C GLN A 76 -10.59 6.87 -11.67
N ASN A 77 -10.30 6.14 -10.61
CA ASN A 77 -11.30 5.47 -9.81
C ASN A 77 -12.08 6.52 -9.00
N ILE A 78 -13.42 6.40 -9.00
CA ILE A 78 -14.31 7.34 -8.29
C ILE A 78 -14.43 7.03 -6.79
N ASN A 79 -14.05 5.83 -6.39
CA ASN A 79 -14.24 5.33 -5.04
C ASN A 79 -13.00 5.52 -4.17
N ILE A 80 -11.81 5.60 -4.76
CA ILE A 80 -10.54 5.75 -4.05
C ILE A 80 -9.60 6.72 -4.76
N GLU A 81 -8.93 7.54 -3.96
CA GLU A 81 -7.96 8.53 -4.39
C GLU A 81 -6.66 8.36 -3.57
N PHE A 82 -5.53 8.28 -4.27
CA PHE A 82 -4.20 8.39 -3.65
C PHE A 82 -3.61 9.76 -3.96
N ILE A 83 -3.08 10.41 -2.92
CA ILE A 83 -2.51 11.75 -3.00
C ILE A 83 -1.10 11.71 -2.44
N ASP A 84 -0.10 11.89 -3.30
CA ASP A 84 1.29 12.06 -2.88
C ASP A 84 1.59 13.51 -2.48
N ASP A 85 1.02 13.96 -1.37
CA ASP A 85 1.07 15.36 -0.92
C ASP A 85 2.43 15.82 -0.40
N ILE A 86 3.36 14.89 -0.18
CA ILE A 86 4.75 15.18 0.19
C ILE A 86 5.77 14.71 -0.86
N PHE A 87 5.29 14.36 -2.06
CA PHE A 87 6.07 13.95 -3.22
C PHE A 87 7.05 12.81 -2.93
N ILE A 88 6.66 11.81 -2.13
CA ILE A 88 7.56 10.73 -1.71
C ILE A 88 7.94 9.80 -2.87
N LEU A 89 7.00 9.49 -3.76
CA LEU A 89 7.27 8.60 -4.89
C LEU A 89 8.21 9.34 -5.86
N GLY A 90 9.28 8.68 -6.27
CA GLY A 90 10.34 9.24 -7.11
C GLY A 90 11.41 10.05 -6.36
N GLN A 91 11.31 10.26 -5.04
CA GLN A 91 12.37 10.89 -4.27
C GLN A 91 13.62 10.03 -4.22
N HIS A 92 14.79 10.67 -4.30
CA HIS A 92 16.07 9.99 -4.13
C HIS A 92 16.23 9.47 -2.70
N ILE A 93 16.82 8.27 -2.55
CA ILE A 93 16.99 7.57 -1.29
C ILE A 93 17.69 8.43 -0.22
N ASP A 94 18.66 9.26 -0.60
CA ASP A 94 19.37 10.13 0.34
C ASP A 94 18.44 11.18 0.97
N GLY A 95 17.55 11.79 0.16
CA GLY A 95 16.56 12.74 0.68
C GLY A 95 15.54 12.08 1.62
N VAL A 96 15.18 10.83 1.36
CA VAL A 96 14.30 10.04 2.24
C VAL A 96 15.00 9.70 3.56
N LYS A 97 16.28 9.28 3.51
CA LYS A 97 17.08 8.98 4.71
C LYS A 97 17.21 10.20 5.61
N ASP A 98 17.51 11.36 5.03
CA ASP A 98 17.66 12.61 5.78
C ASP A 98 16.35 13.03 6.46
N LYS A 99 15.21 12.88 5.75
CA LYS A 99 13.89 13.26 6.24
C LYS A 99 13.41 12.40 7.40
N PHE A 100 13.66 11.10 7.36
CA PHE A 100 13.03 10.16 8.28
C PHE A 100 14.00 9.42 9.23
N LYS A 101 15.32 9.58 9.10
CA LYS A 101 16.34 9.00 10.02
C LYS A 101 16.16 7.50 10.30
N ASN A 102 15.80 6.72 9.29
CA ASN A 102 15.36 5.32 9.45
C ASN A 102 16.47 4.27 9.33
N ASN A 103 16.15 3.06 9.79
CA ASN A 103 16.92 1.85 9.57
C ASN A 103 16.66 1.31 8.15
N ILE A 104 17.70 1.26 7.33
CA ILE A 104 17.67 0.56 6.03
C ILE A 104 17.57 -0.95 6.33
N SER A 105 16.63 -1.63 5.69
CA SER A 105 16.48 -3.08 5.80
C SER A 105 17.62 -3.80 5.06
N LYS A 106 17.77 -5.11 5.31
CA LYS A 106 18.75 -5.94 4.58
C LYS A 106 18.55 -5.93 3.06
N ASN A 107 17.34 -5.61 2.59
CA ASN A 107 16.97 -5.67 1.19
C ASN A 107 17.08 -4.29 0.51
N GLY A 108 17.62 -3.28 1.19
CA GLY A 108 17.76 -1.92 0.65
C GLY A 108 16.49 -1.08 0.71
N SER A 109 15.39 -1.59 1.27
CA SER A 109 14.18 -0.84 1.56
C SER A 109 14.32 0.01 2.83
N ILE A 110 13.43 0.99 3.01
CA ILE A 110 13.36 1.82 4.22
C ILE A 110 12.00 1.57 4.90
N ARG A 111 12.02 1.16 6.17
CA ARG A 111 10.81 0.88 6.94
C ARG A 111 10.48 2.01 7.92
N ILE A 112 9.22 2.44 7.92
CA ILE A 112 8.65 3.54 8.72
C ILE A 112 7.36 3.04 9.36
N GLY A 113 7.45 2.47 10.56
CA GLY A 113 6.30 1.82 11.20
C GLY A 113 5.74 0.67 10.36
N ASN A 114 4.49 0.81 9.92
CA ASN A 114 3.78 -0.13 9.05
C ASN A 114 4.03 0.11 7.56
N ILE A 115 4.85 1.11 7.21
CA ILE A 115 5.21 1.43 5.85
C ILE A 115 6.59 0.88 5.49
N GLU A 116 6.73 0.39 4.28
CA GLU A 116 8.02 0.05 3.69
C GLU A 116 8.14 0.69 2.30
N LEU A 117 9.22 1.44 2.10
CA LEU A 117 9.54 2.11 0.85
C LEU A 117 10.57 1.26 0.09
N PHE A 118 10.23 0.91 -1.14
CA PHE A 118 11.11 0.20 -2.07
C PHE A 118 11.71 1.17 -3.07
N PHE A 119 12.91 0.84 -3.54
CA PHE A 119 13.70 1.72 -4.39
C PHE A 119 14.09 1.03 -5.69
N GLU A 120 13.95 1.75 -6.80
CA GLU A 120 14.51 1.42 -8.10
C GLU A 120 15.38 2.59 -8.56
N GLU A 121 16.58 2.31 -9.09
CA GLU A 121 17.54 3.35 -9.51
C GLU A 121 17.77 4.46 -8.44
N ASN A 122 17.84 4.07 -7.17
CA ASN A 122 17.97 4.95 -6.00
C ASN A 122 16.80 5.93 -5.76
N LYS A 123 15.65 5.74 -6.41
CA LYS A 123 14.43 6.52 -6.18
C LYS A 123 13.34 5.65 -5.58
N VAL A 124 12.46 6.24 -4.77
CA VAL A 124 11.28 5.52 -4.25
C VAL A 124 10.42 5.12 -5.44
N ASP A 125 10.31 3.83 -5.67
CA ASP A 125 9.50 3.25 -6.74
C ASP A 125 8.08 3.00 -6.23
N SER A 126 8.01 2.31 -5.09
CA SER A 126 6.76 1.83 -4.51
C SER A 126 6.74 1.97 -2.99
N LEU A 127 5.53 2.14 -2.47
CA LEU A 127 5.23 2.24 -1.05
C LEU A 127 4.30 1.10 -0.66
N TYR A 128 4.68 0.33 0.35
CA TYR A 128 3.88 -0.75 0.91
C TYR A 128 3.37 -0.34 2.29
N TYR A 129 2.06 -0.47 2.52
CA TYR A 129 1.45 -0.43 3.83
C TYR A 129 1.06 -1.84 4.24
N PHE A 130 1.47 -2.22 5.46
CA PHE A 130 1.13 -3.48 6.09
C PHE A 130 0.09 -3.23 7.18
N PRO A 131 -1.20 -3.54 6.94
CA PRO A 131 -2.23 -3.37 7.95
C PRO A 131 -1.90 -4.15 9.22
N LYS A 132 -2.21 -3.57 10.38
CA LYS A 132 -2.14 -4.30 11.64
C LYS A 132 -3.10 -5.47 11.55
N GLN A 133 -2.56 -6.68 11.63
CA GLN A 133 -3.40 -7.86 11.73
C GLN A 133 -3.98 -7.90 13.14
N ASN A 134 -5.30 -7.75 13.25
CA ASN A 134 -6.01 -8.16 14.46
C ASN A 134 -5.99 -9.68 14.51
N ILE A 135 -4.86 -10.24 14.96
CA ILE A 135 -4.82 -11.63 15.40
C ILE A 135 -5.69 -11.67 16.64
N GLY A 136 -7.00 -11.89 16.46
CA GLY A 136 -7.86 -12.30 17.55
C GLY A 136 -7.18 -13.50 18.22
N ASN A 137 -7.07 -13.45 19.55
CA ASN A 137 -6.54 -14.53 20.39
C ASN A 137 -7.39 -15.82 20.24
N ASN A 138 -7.35 -16.45 19.07
CA ASN A 138 -7.90 -17.77 18.79
C ASN A 138 -6.78 -18.82 18.76
N GLN A 139 -5.76 -18.66 19.59
CA GLN A 139 -5.07 -19.83 20.14
C GLN A 139 -5.87 -20.31 21.35
N LEU A 140 -7.04 -20.89 21.04
CA LEU A 140 -7.71 -21.82 21.93
C LEU A 140 -6.83 -23.07 22.00
N ASN A 141 -6.39 -23.37 23.22
CA ASN A 141 -5.98 -24.67 23.73
C ASN A 141 -6.34 -25.85 22.81
N SER A 142 -5.32 -26.60 22.40
CA SER A 142 -5.41 -28.03 22.11
C SER A 142 -4.10 -28.67 22.53
#